data_AF-A0A7C0XD41-F1
#
_entry.id   AF-A0A7C0XD41-F1
#
_cell.length_a   1.000
_cell.length_b   1.000
_cell.length_c   1.000
_cell.angle_alpha   90.00
_cell.angle_beta   90.00
_cell.angle_gamma   90.00
#
_symmetry.space_group_name_H-M   'P 1'
#
loop_
_entity.id
_entity.type
_entity.pdbx_description
1 polymer ?
#
loop_
_entity_poly.entity_id
_entity_poly.type
_entity_poly.pdbx_seq_one_letter_code
_entity_poly.pdbx_strand_id
1 'polypeptide(L)'
;MVKTAEYTAIFMFTLIAYTAFSTLYLDPESPATLVKAVTRIDSVSSKITPQMRFDSIRHGIVGLLIGSLTLDPSYTLFSALTSVLIDVDHIPYFTGLHVPARISHSLFMCILGATVLYLYSRDVRVSFVLASSFLCHISLDNFLVPIFSPISEGLAPRWLSTPILLFMPIVNIAVGIKSGNYSRLNVKTLQERIGGLLNGRLRFR
;
A
#
# COMPACT_ATOMS: atom_id res chain seq x y z
N MET A 1 -4.51 -13.03 10.00
CA MET A 1 -5.51 -11.97 10.24
C MET A 1 -5.09 -10.98 11.33
N VAL A 2 -4.83 -11.38 12.59
CA VAL A 2 -4.45 -10.43 13.67
C VAL A 2 -3.27 -9.53 13.29
N LYS A 3 -2.20 -10.10 12.71
CA LYS A 3 -1.03 -9.33 12.26
C LYS A 3 -1.30 -8.34 11.11
N THR A 4 -2.29 -8.61 10.25
CA THR A 4 -2.66 -7.69 9.16
C THR A 4 -3.23 -6.40 9.71
N ALA A 5 -4.13 -6.49 10.69
CA ALA A 5 -4.72 -5.31 11.33
C ALA A 5 -3.64 -4.46 12.02
N GLU A 6 -2.71 -5.10 12.74
CA GLU A 6 -1.59 -4.42 13.38
C GLU A 6 -0.70 -3.66 12.38
N TYR A 7 -0.24 -4.34 11.32
CA TYR A 7 0.62 -3.70 10.31
C TYR A 7 -0.10 -2.54 9.61
N THR A 8 -1.39 -2.73 9.31
CA THR A 8 -2.23 -1.68 8.71
C THR A 8 -2.37 -0.49 9.64
N ALA A 9 -2.63 -0.72 10.93
CA ALA A 9 -2.76 0.35 11.92
C ALA A 9 -1.45 1.13 12.10
N ILE A 10 -0.31 0.43 12.17
CA ILE A 10 1.01 1.06 12.28
C ILE A 10 1.32 1.89 11.03
N PHE A 11 1.06 1.35 9.85
CA PHE A 11 1.24 2.10 8.60
C PHE A 11 0.33 3.33 8.55
N MET A 12 -0.96 3.17 8.86
CA MET A 12 -1.92 4.28 8.90
C MET A 12 -1.49 5.38 9.88
N PHE A 13 -1.04 5.02 11.08
CA PHE A 13 -0.53 5.99 12.04
C PHE A 13 0.71 6.72 11.50
N THR A 14 1.65 5.98 10.90
CA THR A 14 2.85 6.55 10.29
C THR A 14 2.49 7.51 9.17
N LEU A 15 1.53 7.14 8.31
CA LEU A 15 1.04 7.95 7.20
C LEU A 15 0.38 9.24 7.69
N ILE A 16 -0.50 9.15 8.69
CA ILE A 16 -1.18 10.32 9.26
C ILE A 16 -0.16 11.25 9.91
N ALA A 17 0.77 10.71 10.70
CA ALA A 17 1.82 11.50 11.36
C ALA A 17 2.71 12.20 10.33
N TYR A 18 3.13 11.48 9.27
CA TYR A 18 3.92 12.04 8.19
C TYR A 18 3.17 13.14 7.43
N THR A 19 1.89 12.90 7.11
CA THR A 19 1.04 13.86 6.41
C THR A 19 0.86 15.12 7.24
N ALA A 20 0.58 14.98 8.55
CA ALA A 20 0.42 16.10 9.47
C ALA A 20 1.72 16.91 9.61
N PHE A 21 2.86 16.24 9.81
CA PHE A 21 4.17 16.89 9.87
C PHE A 21 4.50 17.63 8.57
N SER A 22 4.27 16.98 7.43
CA SER A 22 4.53 17.58 6.11
C SER A 22 3.61 18.77 5.84
N THR A 23 2.35 18.70 6.28
CA THR A 23 1.41 19.83 6.22
C THR A 23 1.91 21.01 7.04
N LEU A 24 2.32 20.78 8.29
CA LEU A 24 2.88 21.81 9.17
C LEU A 24 4.18 22.40 8.62
N TYR A 25 4.99 21.58 7.96
CA TYR A 25 6.24 22.01 7.32
C TYR A 25 5.98 22.93 6.12
N LEU A 26 5.02 22.57 5.26
CA LEU A 26 4.70 23.31 4.03
C LEU A 26 3.86 24.57 4.30
N ASP A 27 3.01 24.54 5.33
CA ASP A 27 2.20 25.67 5.78
C ASP A 27 2.38 25.87 7.29
N PRO A 28 3.39 26.63 7.74
CA PRO A 28 3.65 26.86 9.17
C PRO A 28 2.53 27.61 9.90
N GLU A 29 1.64 28.30 9.18
CA GLU A 29 0.44 28.94 9.77
C GLU A 29 -0.72 27.96 9.96
N SER A 30 -0.55 26.72 9.47
CA SER A 30 -1.56 25.68 9.53
C SER A 30 -1.97 25.17 10.91
N PRO A 31 -1.31 25.39 12.08
CA PRO A 31 -1.82 24.87 13.36
C PRO A 31 -3.26 25.30 13.66
N ALA A 32 -3.60 26.57 13.44
CA ALA A 32 -4.96 27.09 13.59
C ALA A 32 -5.90 26.56 12.49
N THR A 33 -5.36 26.27 11.31
CA THR A 33 -6.09 25.79 10.13
C THR A 33 -6.29 24.27 10.15
N LEU A 34 -5.43 23.51 10.82
CA LEU A 34 -5.50 22.06 11.07
C LEU A 34 -6.64 21.75 12.03
N VAL A 35 -6.79 22.57 13.08
CA VAL A 35 -7.96 22.51 13.97
C VAL A 35 -9.23 22.75 13.15
N LYS A 36 -9.24 23.76 12.27
CA LYS A 36 -10.37 24.01 11.35
C LYS A 36 -10.58 22.86 10.36
N ALA A 37 -9.52 22.23 9.87
CA ALA A 37 -9.59 21.10 8.95
C ALA A 37 -10.26 19.87 9.59
N VAL A 38 -9.90 19.55 10.84
CA VAL A 38 -10.56 18.49 11.62
C VAL A 38 -12.05 18.81 11.81
N THR A 39 -12.40 20.07 12.08
CA THR A 39 -13.82 20.47 12.21
C THR A 39 -14.60 20.47 10.90
N ARG A 40 -13.94 20.29 9.75
CA ARG A 40 -14.52 20.27 8.40
C ARG A 40 -14.46 18.90 7.73
N ILE A 41 -14.19 17.84 8.48
CA ILE A 41 -14.01 16.50 7.91
C ILE A 41 -15.29 15.96 7.28
N ASP A 42 -16.45 16.41 7.75
CA ASP A 42 -17.77 16.17 7.17
C ASP A 42 -17.86 16.66 5.69
N SER A 43 -17.22 17.80 5.41
CA SER A 43 -17.16 18.39 4.06
C SER A 43 -16.22 17.65 3.10
N VAL A 44 -15.37 16.74 3.57
CA VAL A 44 -14.46 15.97 2.70
C VAL A 44 -15.26 15.04 1.78
N SER A 45 -16.28 14.38 2.33
CA SER A 45 -17.07 13.38 1.60
C SER A 45 -17.76 13.93 0.35
N SER A 46 -18.21 15.19 0.39
CA SER A 46 -18.86 15.88 -0.73
C SER A 46 -17.89 16.33 -1.82
N LYS A 47 -16.59 16.40 -1.52
CA LYS A 47 -15.52 16.75 -2.47
C LYS A 47 -14.94 15.53 -3.19
N ILE A 48 -15.23 14.32 -2.71
CA ILE A 48 -14.81 13.06 -3.36
C ILE A 48 -15.70 12.80 -4.58
N THR A 49 -15.14 13.00 -5.76
CA THR A 49 -15.82 12.75 -7.03
C THR A 49 -15.99 11.25 -7.31
N PRO A 50 -16.96 10.84 -8.16
CA PRO A 50 -17.07 9.45 -8.60
C PRO A 50 -15.78 8.92 -9.22
N GLN A 51 -15.07 9.73 -10.01
CA GLN A 51 -13.81 9.36 -10.63
C GLN A 51 -12.76 8.98 -9.59
N MET A 52 -12.63 9.74 -8.51
CA MET A 52 -11.69 9.42 -7.42
C MET A 52 -12.09 8.14 -6.68
N ARG A 53 -13.39 7.87 -6.51
CA ARG A 53 -13.84 6.59 -5.91
C ARG A 53 -13.44 5.41 -6.78
N PHE A 54 -13.65 5.51 -8.10
CA PHE A 54 -13.20 4.49 -9.04
C PHE A 54 -11.69 4.33 -9.02
N ASP A 55 -10.95 5.43 -8.87
CA ASP A 55 -9.50 5.40 -8.75
C ASP A 55 -9.06 4.63 -7.50
N SER A 56 -9.60 4.96 -6.32
CA SER A 56 -9.28 4.21 -5.08
C SER A 56 -9.69 2.74 -5.16
N ILE A 57 -10.80 2.40 -5.83
CA ILE A 57 -11.17 0.99 -6.10
C ILE A 57 -10.12 0.32 -6.99
N ARG A 58 -9.67 0.98 -8.06
CA ARG A 58 -8.61 0.50 -8.95
C ARG A 58 -7.32 0.24 -8.16
N HIS A 59 -6.92 1.17 -7.29
CA HIS A 59 -5.77 1.00 -6.40
C HIS A 59 -5.93 -0.21 -5.46
N GLY A 60 -7.10 -0.37 -4.84
CA GLY A 60 -7.41 -1.53 -3.99
C GLY A 60 -7.34 -2.86 -4.74
N ILE A 61 -7.90 -2.93 -5.95
CA ILE A 61 -7.85 -4.13 -6.80
C ILE A 61 -6.41 -4.48 -7.18
N VAL A 62 -5.62 -3.50 -7.63
CA VAL A 62 -4.21 -3.77 -8.00
C VAL A 62 -3.40 -4.18 -6.77
N GLY A 63 -3.62 -3.54 -5.62
CA GLY A 63 -2.99 -3.92 -4.35
C GLY A 63 -3.34 -5.36 -3.95
N LEU A 64 -4.60 -5.78 -4.13
CA LEU A 64 -5.05 -7.15 -3.91
C LEU A 64 -4.33 -8.13 -4.85
N LEU A 65 -4.30 -7.82 -6.16
CA LEU A 65 -3.65 -8.66 -7.17
C LEU A 65 -2.15 -8.83 -6.88
N ILE A 66 -1.44 -7.74 -6.59
CA ILE A 66 -0.02 -7.79 -6.24
C ILE A 66 0.23 -8.59 -4.96
N GLY A 67 -0.54 -8.34 -3.90
CA GLY A 67 -0.37 -9.04 -2.64
C GLY A 67 -0.69 -10.54 -2.76
N SER A 68 -1.60 -10.93 -3.64
CA SER A 68 -1.94 -12.34 -3.90
C SER A 68 -0.77 -13.18 -4.39
N LEU A 69 0.22 -12.55 -5.04
CA LEU A 69 1.44 -13.22 -5.51
C LEU A 69 2.33 -13.71 -4.35
N THR A 70 2.11 -13.24 -3.13
CA THR A 70 2.78 -13.79 -1.94
C THR A 70 2.20 -15.13 -1.47
N LEU A 71 0.98 -15.45 -1.93
CA LEU A 71 0.18 -16.60 -1.50
C LEU A 71 -0.11 -16.63 0.01
N ASP A 72 -0.03 -15.47 0.68
CA ASP A 72 -0.42 -15.29 2.07
C ASP A 72 -1.63 -14.35 2.14
N PRO A 73 -2.81 -14.81 2.56
CA PRO A 73 -4.00 -13.95 2.70
C PRO A 73 -3.78 -12.71 3.58
N SER A 74 -2.88 -12.81 4.56
CA SER A 74 -2.54 -11.69 5.45
C SER A 74 -1.78 -10.59 4.70
N TYR A 75 -0.86 -10.96 3.81
CA TYR A 75 -0.13 -10.01 2.95
C TYR A 75 -0.99 -9.51 1.79
N THR A 76 -1.86 -10.35 1.23
CA THR A 76 -2.86 -9.93 0.23
C THR A 76 -3.73 -8.80 0.77
N LEU A 77 -4.32 -9.00 1.94
CA LEU A 77 -5.19 -8.00 2.56
C LEU A 77 -4.40 -6.76 2.98
N PHE A 78 -3.21 -6.93 3.57
CA PHE A 78 -2.34 -5.81 3.94
C PHE A 78 -1.95 -4.96 2.72
N SER A 79 -1.62 -5.60 1.60
CA SER A 79 -1.28 -4.93 0.35
C SER A 79 -2.45 -4.13 -0.22
N ALA A 80 -3.65 -4.71 -0.25
CA ALA A 80 -4.86 -4.01 -0.70
C ALA A 80 -5.19 -2.79 0.17
N LEU A 81 -5.14 -2.95 1.50
CA LEU A 81 -5.40 -1.87 2.44
C LEU A 81 -4.36 -0.76 2.33
N THR A 82 -3.08 -1.11 2.23
CA THR A 82 -1.97 -0.15 2.05
C THR A 82 -2.20 0.71 0.81
N SER A 83 -2.56 0.08 -0.31
CA SER A 83 -2.80 0.77 -1.58
C SER A 83 -3.88 1.85 -1.43
N VAL A 84 -5.02 1.52 -0.82
CA VAL A 84 -6.10 2.49 -0.61
C VAL A 84 -5.74 3.55 0.45
N LEU A 85 -5.04 3.15 1.51
CA LEU A 85 -4.72 4.06 2.61
C LEU A 85 -3.82 5.22 2.21
N ILE A 86 -2.96 5.06 1.21
CA ILE A 86 -2.05 6.12 0.74
C ILE A 86 -2.84 7.38 0.36
N ASP A 87 -4.02 7.22 -0.24
CA ASP A 87 -4.88 8.35 -0.66
C ASP A 87 -5.50 9.14 0.51
N VAL A 88 -5.36 8.69 1.76
CA VAL A 88 -5.76 9.46 2.96
C VAL A 88 -5.02 10.79 3.03
N ASP A 89 -3.86 10.90 2.40
CA ASP A 89 -3.06 12.12 2.34
C ASP A 89 -3.68 13.26 1.50
N HIS A 90 -4.77 12.98 0.79
CA HIS A 90 -5.57 13.98 0.10
C HIS A 90 -6.51 14.75 1.04
N ILE A 91 -6.76 14.26 2.26
CA ILE A 91 -7.66 14.89 3.21
C ILE A 91 -7.29 16.35 3.50
N PRO A 92 -6.01 16.70 3.80
CA PRO A 92 -5.60 18.10 3.99
C PRO A 92 -6.04 19.01 2.85
N TYR A 93 -5.79 18.61 1.60
CA TYR A 93 -6.21 19.34 0.42
C TYR A 93 -7.75 19.50 0.36
N PHE A 94 -8.52 18.44 0.64
CA PHE A 94 -9.99 18.54 0.65
C PHE A 94 -10.54 19.40 1.79
N THR A 95 -9.84 19.52 2.91
CA THR A 95 -10.27 20.44 3.98
C THR A 95 -10.03 21.91 3.65
N GLY A 96 -9.34 22.21 2.54
CA GLY A 96 -9.04 23.55 2.06
C GLY A 96 -7.73 24.12 2.61
N LEU A 97 -6.81 23.26 3.08
CA LEU A 97 -5.46 23.66 3.44
C LEU A 97 -4.66 24.00 2.18
N HIS A 98 -3.77 24.99 2.25
CA HIS A 98 -2.90 25.40 1.14
C HIS A 98 -1.68 24.48 1.02
N VAL A 99 -1.94 23.20 0.82
CA VAL A 99 -0.91 22.17 0.64
C VAL A 99 -1.20 21.39 -0.64
N PRO A 100 -0.16 20.88 -1.34
CA PRO A 100 -0.38 20.09 -2.54
C PRO A 100 -1.21 18.84 -2.22
N ALA A 101 -2.05 18.42 -3.14
CA ALA A 101 -2.61 17.07 -3.11
C ALA A 101 -1.44 16.08 -3.27
N ARG A 102 -1.46 14.94 -2.54
CA ARG A 102 -0.45 13.86 -2.64
C ARG A 102 0.87 14.11 -1.90
N ILE A 103 0.81 14.72 -0.72
CA ILE A 103 1.99 15.03 0.11
C ILE A 103 2.76 13.76 0.49
N SER A 104 2.03 12.67 0.73
CA SER A 104 2.57 11.39 1.18
C SER A 104 2.84 10.42 0.04
N HIS A 105 2.45 10.69 -1.21
CA HIS A 105 2.91 9.92 -2.38
C HIS A 105 4.41 10.19 -2.69
N SER A 106 5.27 10.01 -1.71
CA SER A 106 6.70 10.27 -1.79
C SER A 106 7.50 9.00 -1.53
N LEU A 107 8.72 8.96 -2.09
CA LEU A 107 9.64 7.87 -1.80
C LEU A 107 10.10 7.92 -0.33
N PHE A 108 10.17 9.10 0.28
CA PHE A 108 10.44 9.24 1.71
C PHE A 108 9.39 8.55 2.57
N MET A 109 8.11 8.75 2.29
CA MET A 109 7.03 8.07 3.02
C MET A 109 7.11 6.55 2.84
N CYS A 110 7.37 6.08 1.61
CA CYS A 110 7.55 4.65 1.32
C CYS A 110 8.70 4.04 2.16
N ILE A 111 9.87 4.67 2.16
CA ILE A 111 11.05 4.22 2.92
C ILE A 111 10.78 4.28 4.43
N LEU A 112 10.18 5.37 4.91
CA LEU A 112 9.84 5.55 6.33
C LEU A 112 8.87 4.47 6.80
N GLY A 113 7.76 4.27 6.08
CA GLY A 113 6.77 3.24 6.40
C GLY A 113 7.39 1.83 6.40
N ALA A 114 8.21 1.52 5.39
CA ALA A 114 8.89 0.23 5.29
C ALA A 114 9.87 0.00 6.46
N THR A 115 10.57 1.06 6.88
CA THR A 115 11.52 1.04 8.00
C THR A 115 10.80 0.88 9.34
N VAL A 116 9.74 1.65 9.60
CA VAL A 116 8.94 1.54 10.84
C VAL A 116 8.38 0.13 10.99
N LEU A 117 7.79 -0.42 9.93
CA LEU A 117 7.27 -1.78 9.95
C LEU A 117 8.37 -2.83 10.12
N TYR A 118 9.55 -2.63 9.54
CA TYR A 118 10.69 -3.52 9.77
C TYR A 118 11.12 -3.49 11.24
N LEU A 119 11.25 -2.29 11.82
CA LEU A 119 11.70 -2.14 13.21
C LEU A 119 10.70 -2.77 14.20
N TYR A 120 9.40 -2.67 13.92
CA TYR A 120 8.34 -3.31 14.69
C TYR A 120 8.30 -4.83 14.50
N SER A 121 8.13 -5.29 13.26
CA SER A 121 7.87 -6.71 12.97
C SER A 121 9.13 -7.59 12.96
N ARG A 122 10.30 -6.97 12.75
CA ARG A 122 11.58 -7.61 12.43
C ARG A 122 11.50 -8.57 11.24
N ASP A 123 10.50 -8.36 10.38
CA ASP A 123 10.26 -9.17 9.20
C ASP A 123 10.35 -8.33 7.93
N VAL A 124 11.47 -8.50 7.22
CA VAL A 124 11.74 -7.79 5.96
C VAL A 124 10.65 -8.03 4.90
N ARG A 125 9.91 -9.14 4.97
CA ARG A 125 8.82 -9.44 4.03
C ARG A 125 7.69 -8.42 4.14
N VAL A 126 7.35 -7.98 5.35
CA VAL A 126 6.29 -6.99 5.58
C VAL A 126 6.67 -5.67 4.91
N SER A 127 7.93 -5.26 5.05
CA SER A 127 8.47 -4.06 4.41
C SER A 127 8.46 -4.15 2.89
N PHE A 128 8.81 -5.31 2.32
CA PHE A 128 8.74 -5.52 0.87
C PHE A 128 7.30 -5.52 0.33
N VAL A 129 6.35 -6.12 1.04
CA VAL A 129 4.93 -6.07 0.66
C VAL A 129 4.39 -4.64 0.71
N LEU A 130 4.73 -3.89 1.78
CA LEU A 130 4.38 -2.47 1.87
C LEU A 130 4.97 -1.69 0.70
N ALA A 131 6.30 -1.73 0.54
CA ALA A 131 7.00 -0.96 -0.48
C ALA A 131 6.49 -1.31 -1.88
N SER A 132 6.18 -2.59 -2.13
CA SER A 132 5.63 -3.01 -3.40
C SER A 132 4.23 -2.48 -3.65
N SER A 133 3.33 -2.56 -2.66
CA SER A 133 1.98 -1.99 -2.79
C SER A 133 2.05 -0.47 -3.02
N PHE A 134 2.90 0.21 -2.26
CA PHE A 134 3.12 1.65 -2.35
C PHE A 134 3.66 2.08 -3.72
N LEU A 135 4.71 1.42 -4.21
CA LEU A 135 5.30 1.76 -5.50
C LEU A 135 4.35 1.44 -6.66
N CYS A 136 3.58 0.35 -6.58
CA CYS A 136 2.50 0.09 -7.53
C CYS A 136 1.44 1.19 -7.51
N HIS A 137 1.04 1.67 -6.33
CA HIS A 137 0.10 2.78 -6.17
C HIS A 137 0.58 4.02 -6.91
N ILE A 138 1.79 4.49 -6.61
CA ILE A 138 2.36 5.66 -7.27
C ILE A 138 2.51 5.45 -8.79
N SER A 139 2.87 4.24 -9.23
CA SER A 139 2.97 3.95 -10.65
C SER A 139 1.64 4.08 -11.38
N LEU A 140 0.53 3.65 -10.78
CA LEU A 140 -0.82 3.81 -11.34
C LEU A 140 -1.23 5.28 -11.48
N ASP A 141 -0.61 6.14 -10.67
CA ASP A 141 -0.70 7.59 -10.74
C ASP A 141 0.28 8.24 -11.74
N ASN A 142 0.96 7.44 -12.56
CA ASN A 142 1.96 7.87 -13.55
C ASN A 142 3.11 8.68 -12.95
N PHE A 143 3.44 8.47 -11.67
CA PHE A 143 4.53 9.20 -10.99
C PHE A 143 4.36 10.73 -11.01
N LEU A 144 3.13 11.22 -11.14
CA LEU A 144 2.78 12.65 -11.00
C LEU A 144 2.75 13.06 -9.51
N VAL A 145 3.83 12.75 -8.81
CA VAL A 145 3.93 12.89 -7.36
C VAL A 145 5.31 13.42 -6.95
N PRO A 146 5.40 14.20 -5.87
CA PRO A 146 6.66 14.75 -5.39
C PRO A 146 7.52 13.66 -4.72
N ILE A 147 8.63 13.26 -5.37
CA ILE A 147 9.48 12.14 -4.90
C ILE A 147 9.98 12.36 -3.47
N PHE A 148 10.34 13.60 -3.17
CA PHE A 148 11.00 14.01 -1.93
C PHE A 148 10.16 14.99 -1.12
N SER A 149 8.83 15.01 -1.31
CA SER A 149 7.93 15.79 -0.45
C SER A 149 8.16 15.42 1.03
N PRO A 150 8.16 16.39 1.96
CA PRO A 150 7.86 17.81 1.76
C PRO A 150 9.08 18.67 1.40
N ILE A 151 10.27 18.07 1.24
CA ILE A 151 11.53 18.81 1.04
C ILE A 151 11.68 19.29 -0.40
N SER A 152 11.14 18.55 -1.37
CA SER A 152 11.18 18.94 -2.79
C SER A 152 9.93 18.47 -3.53
N GLU A 153 9.44 19.34 -4.41
CA GLU A 153 8.28 19.11 -5.28
C GLU A 153 8.66 18.44 -6.62
N GLY A 154 9.92 18.03 -6.78
CA GLY A 154 10.41 17.37 -7.98
C GLY A 154 9.58 16.13 -8.32
N LEU A 155 8.92 16.17 -9.48
CA LEU A 155 8.14 15.04 -9.98
C LEU A 155 9.05 13.91 -10.45
N ALA A 156 8.60 12.67 -10.24
CA ALA A 156 9.29 11.53 -10.80
C ALA A 156 9.15 11.46 -12.33
N PRO A 157 10.19 10.96 -13.03
CA PRO A 157 10.08 10.67 -14.44
C PRO A 157 8.97 9.66 -14.72
N ARG A 158 7.97 10.05 -15.54
CA ARG A 158 6.81 9.21 -15.89
C ARG A 158 7.18 7.83 -16.43
N TRP A 159 8.31 7.73 -17.13
CA TRP A 159 8.80 6.47 -17.70
C TRP A 159 9.13 5.40 -16.65
N LEU A 160 9.29 5.77 -15.36
CA LEU A 160 9.49 4.83 -14.25
C LEU A 160 8.23 4.03 -13.88
N SER A 161 7.04 4.51 -14.25
CA SER A 161 5.77 3.84 -13.91
C SER A 161 5.74 2.40 -14.42
N THR A 162 5.99 2.19 -15.73
CA THR A 162 5.90 0.88 -16.36
C THR A 162 6.93 -0.12 -15.83
N PRO A 163 8.24 0.21 -15.74
CA PRO A 163 9.23 -0.70 -15.15
C PRO A 163 8.87 -1.13 -13.72
N ILE A 164 8.36 -0.20 -12.90
CA ILE A 164 8.00 -0.51 -11.51
C ILE A 164 6.78 -1.44 -11.46
N LEU A 165 5.75 -1.20 -12.27
CA LEU A 165 4.58 -2.09 -12.37
C LEU A 165 4.95 -3.51 -12.79
N LEU A 166 5.99 -3.67 -13.62
CA LEU A 166 6.48 -4.98 -14.05
C LEU A 166 7.40 -5.65 -13.02
N PHE A 167 8.15 -4.86 -12.26
CA PHE A 167 9.13 -5.38 -11.29
C PHE A 167 8.50 -5.79 -9.95
N MET A 168 7.51 -5.03 -9.46
CA MET A 168 6.84 -5.29 -8.18
C MET A 168 6.17 -6.68 -8.05
N PRO A 169 5.57 -7.27 -9.09
CA PRO A 169 5.14 -8.67 -9.08
C PRO A 169 6.24 -9.65 -8.69
N ILE A 170 7.45 -9.46 -9.22
CA ILE A 170 8.61 -10.34 -8.98
C ILE A 170 9.01 -10.29 -7.50
N VAL A 171 8.98 -9.10 -6.89
CA VAL A 171 9.26 -8.91 -5.46
C VAL A 171 8.27 -9.71 -4.59
N ASN A 172 6.97 -9.68 -4.92
CA ASN A 172 5.96 -10.40 -4.12
C ASN A 172 6.05 -11.92 -4.30
N ILE A 173 6.38 -12.40 -5.50
CA ILE A 173 6.69 -13.82 -5.73
C ILE A 173 7.88 -14.23 -4.85
N ALA A 174 8.96 -13.44 -4.83
CA ALA A 174 10.12 -13.72 -3.99
C ALA A 174 9.78 -13.75 -2.49
N VAL A 175 8.91 -12.84 -2.02
CA VAL A 175 8.37 -12.86 -0.65
C VAL A 175 7.59 -14.15 -0.37
N GLY A 176 6.74 -14.59 -1.30
CA GLY A 176 5.98 -15.83 -1.16
C GLY A 176 6.88 -17.06 -1.12
N ILE A 177 7.92 -17.11 -1.95
CA ILE A 177 8.93 -18.19 -1.96
C ILE A 177 9.65 -18.23 -0.62
N LYS A 178 10.16 -17.09 -0.14
CA LYS A 178 10.86 -16.98 1.15
C LYS A 178 9.99 -17.37 2.33
N SER A 179 8.68 -17.18 2.23
CA SER A 179 7.71 -17.59 3.25
C SER A 179 7.41 -19.10 3.24
N GLY A 180 7.95 -19.83 2.27
CA GLY A 180 7.68 -21.26 2.07
C GLY A 180 6.28 -21.55 1.53
N ASN A 181 5.52 -20.53 1.13
CA ASN A 181 4.13 -20.69 0.67
C ASN A 181 4.07 -21.46 -0.65
N TYR A 182 5.00 -21.19 -1.56
CA TYR A 182 5.13 -21.93 -2.82
C TYR A 182 5.51 -23.40 -2.61
N SER A 183 6.42 -23.68 -1.66
CA SER A 183 6.80 -25.06 -1.31
C SER A 183 5.63 -25.83 -0.69
N ARG A 184 4.83 -25.18 0.18
CA ARG A 184 3.62 -25.77 0.77
C ARG A 184 2.56 -26.08 -0.27
N LEU A 185 2.40 -25.24 -1.29
CA LEU A 185 1.51 -25.51 -2.42
C LEU A 185 1.91 -26.78 -3.15
N ASN A 186 3.21 -26.98 -3.41
CA ASN A 186 3.67 -28.18 -4.08
C ASN A 186 3.52 -29.43 -3.19
N VAL A 187 3.81 -29.34 -1.89
CA VAL A 187 3.72 -30.49 -0.96
C VAL A 187 2.27 -30.88 -0.66
N LYS A 188 1.36 -29.93 -0.42
CA LYS A 188 -0.06 -30.27 -0.20
C LYS A 188 -0.71 -30.87 -1.44
N THR A 189 -0.49 -30.27 -2.61
CA THR A 189 -1.05 -30.77 -3.86
C THR A 189 -0.47 -32.15 -4.21
N LEU A 190 0.82 -32.35 -3.94
CA LEU A 190 1.48 -33.64 -4.13
C LEU A 190 1.01 -34.68 -3.09
N GLN A 191 0.83 -34.31 -1.82
CA GLN A 191 0.29 -35.21 -0.79
C GLN A 191 -1.18 -35.54 -1.00
N GLU A 192 -1.99 -34.61 -1.51
CA GLU A 192 -3.39 -34.86 -1.88
C GLU A 192 -3.47 -35.74 -3.13
N ARG A 193 -2.60 -35.53 -4.12
CA ARG A 193 -2.49 -36.41 -5.30
C ARG A 193 -1.97 -37.79 -4.94
N ILE A 194 -0.91 -37.89 -4.12
CA ILE A 194 -0.35 -39.16 -3.66
C ILE A 194 -1.32 -39.86 -2.71
N GLY A 195 -1.93 -39.14 -1.77
CA GLY A 195 -2.94 -39.68 -0.86
C GLY A 195 -4.21 -40.13 -1.59
N GLY A 196 -4.63 -39.42 -2.63
CA GLY A 196 -5.73 -39.83 -3.52
C GLY A 196 -5.38 -41.04 -4.39
N LEU A 197 -4.12 -41.16 -4.82
CA LEU A 197 -3.60 -42.33 -5.54
C LEU A 197 -3.47 -43.55 -4.61
N LEU A 198 -3.00 -43.37 -3.37
CA LEU A 198 -2.81 -44.45 -2.39
C LEU A 198 -4.11 -44.91 -1.72
N ASN A 199 -5.09 -44.01 -1.54
CA ASN A 199 -6.41 -44.36 -0.98
C ASN A 199 -7.46 -44.78 -2.03
N GLY A 200 -7.07 -44.92 -3.30
CA GLY A 200 -7.82 -45.63 -4.33
C GLY A 200 -9.26 -45.15 -4.56
N ARG A 201 -9.45 -44.16 -5.46
CA ARG A 201 -10.74 -43.93 -6.13
C ARG A 201 -10.59 -43.16 -7.45
N LEU A 202 -9.74 -43.64 -8.37
CA LEU A 202 -9.98 -43.41 -9.80
C LEU A 202 -11.16 -44.28 -10.21
N ARG A 203 -12.39 -43.81 -9.92
CA ARG A 203 -13.56 -44.27 -10.68
C ARG A 203 -13.44 -43.63 -12.06
N PHE A 204 -12.90 -44.38 -13.02
CA PHE A 204 -13.21 -44.13 -14.42
C PHE A 204 -14.71 -44.39 -14.60
N ARG A 205 -15.49 -43.32 -14.71
CA ARG A 205 -16.79 -43.28 -15.35
C ARG A 205 -16.92 -41.97 -16.10
#